data_AF-A0A527D8G9-F1
#
_entry.id   AF-A0A527D8G9-F1
#
_cell.length_a   1.000
_cell.length_b   1.000
_cell.length_c   1.000
_cell.angle_alpha   90.00
_cell.angle_beta   90.00
_cell.angle_gamma   90.00
#
_symmetry.space_group_name_H-M   'P 1'
#
loop_
_entity.id
_entity.type
_entity.pdbx_description
1 polymer ?
#
loop_
_entity_poly.entity_id
_entity_poly.type
_entity_poly.pdbx_seq_one_letter_code
_entity_poly.pdbx_strand_id
1 'polypeptide(L)'
;MTRSLLAGTCGLAFLLMAATLSHAQTQTPAAPPAVEKPATDQGTDAADASDDDSQAPVPFEGGQLTITQPEQDGEKVLAYDGKQLATNYDVFFDKIVEVGGVKVALFDVGDGGNQCGPATVIVWKPEGGTIQSTTVEQDDCGAPPSAVSDNAIYFVPY
;
A
#
# COMPACT_ATOMS: atom_id res chain seq x y z
N MET A 1 -7.43 -53.44 -6.13
CA MET A 1 -6.35 -54.34 -5.66
C MET A 1 -5.09 -53.51 -5.54
N THR A 2 -4.32 -53.79 -4.47
CA THR A 2 -2.89 -53.48 -4.25
C THR A 2 -2.41 -52.02 -4.13
N ARG A 3 -2.12 -51.68 -2.87
CA ARG A 3 -1.25 -50.64 -2.30
C ARG A 3 0.24 -50.82 -2.68
N SER A 4 1.03 -49.74 -2.59
CA SER A 4 2.37 -49.66 -1.93
C SER A 4 2.87 -48.20 -1.97
N LEU A 5 3.18 -47.51 -0.85
CA LEU A 5 4.39 -47.57 0.02
C LEU A 5 5.64 -47.04 -0.75
N LEU A 6 6.50 -46.11 -0.31
CA LEU A 6 7.13 -45.75 0.98
C LEU A 6 7.77 -44.34 0.84
N ALA A 7 7.74 -43.46 1.85
CA ALA A 7 8.79 -43.17 2.84
C ALA A 7 10.17 -42.78 2.28
N GLY A 8 10.62 -41.55 2.59
CA GLY A 8 11.98 -41.07 2.32
C GLY A 8 12.36 -39.91 3.23
N THR A 9 13.08 -40.23 4.30
CA THR A 9 13.63 -39.34 5.34
C THR A 9 14.85 -38.56 4.85
N CYS A 10 14.99 -37.28 5.21
CA CYS A 10 16.29 -36.61 5.29
C CYS A 10 16.33 -35.68 6.50
N GLY A 11 17.25 -35.98 7.41
CA GLY A 11 17.40 -35.30 8.70
C GLY A 11 18.04 -33.93 8.57
N LEU A 12 17.50 -32.96 9.31
CA LEU A 12 18.19 -31.70 9.61
C LEU A 12 18.95 -31.87 10.92
N ALA A 13 20.28 -31.85 10.84
CA ALA A 13 21.16 -31.57 11.97
C ALA A 13 21.77 -30.18 11.74
N PHE A 14 21.22 -29.16 12.40
CA PHE A 14 21.86 -27.85 12.46
C PHE A 14 22.68 -27.73 13.75
N LEU A 15 23.99 -27.60 13.56
CA LEU A 15 24.99 -27.36 14.59
C LEU A 15 24.86 -25.92 15.13
N LEU A 16 24.87 -25.82 16.45
CA LEU A 16 25.10 -24.61 17.24
C LEU A 16 26.49 -24.02 16.97
N MET A 17 26.59 -22.71 16.80
CA MET A 17 27.75 -21.96 17.29
C MET A 17 27.35 -20.55 17.73
N ALA A 18 27.82 -20.21 18.94
CA ALA A 18 27.57 -18.99 19.68
C ALA A 18 28.31 -17.80 19.06
N ALA A 19 27.60 -16.69 18.85
CA ALA A 19 28.21 -15.39 18.62
C ALA A 19 28.26 -14.63 19.95
N THR A 20 29.47 -14.51 20.51
CA THR A 20 29.79 -13.60 21.60
C THR A 20 29.74 -12.15 21.09
N LEU A 21 28.66 -11.42 21.36
CA LEU A 21 28.66 -9.96 21.19
C LEU A 21 29.12 -9.28 22.48
N SER A 22 30.37 -8.83 22.49
CA SER A 22 30.86 -7.80 23.40
C SER A 22 30.24 -6.46 23.02
N HIS A 23 29.20 -6.03 23.73
CA HIS A 23 28.74 -4.64 23.66
C HIS A 23 29.52 -3.79 24.66
N ALA A 24 30.44 -2.99 24.13
CA ALA A 24 31.06 -1.90 24.86
C ALA A 24 29.98 -0.86 25.20
N GLN A 25 29.78 -0.60 26.50
CA GLN A 25 28.87 0.41 27.01
C GLN A 25 29.49 1.80 26.82
N THR A 26 28.93 2.62 25.93
CA THR A 26 29.20 4.05 25.94
C THR A 26 28.26 4.70 26.94
N GLN A 27 28.82 5.18 28.06
CA GLN A 27 28.10 5.92 29.09
C GLN A 27 27.71 7.31 28.57
N THR A 28 26.41 7.60 28.49
CA THR A 28 25.88 8.96 28.33
C THR A 28 25.93 9.68 29.69
N PRO A 29 26.43 10.93 29.79
CA PRO A 29 26.48 11.66 31.05
C PRO A 29 25.10 12.02 31.61
N ALA A 30 24.99 11.99 32.93
CA ALA A 30 23.78 12.25 33.70
C ALA A 30 23.21 13.68 33.51
N ALA A 31 21.88 13.77 33.36
CA ALA A 31 21.11 15.01 33.51
C ALA A 31 20.62 15.16 34.97
N PRO A 32 20.57 16.39 35.52
CA PRO A 32 20.11 16.66 36.90
C PRO A 32 18.58 16.48 37.09
N PRO A 33 18.11 16.34 38.35
CA PRO A 33 16.85 15.68 38.67
C PRO A 33 15.59 16.54 38.53
N ALA A 34 14.48 15.81 38.44
CA ALA A 34 13.09 16.23 38.26
C ALA A 34 12.59 17.21 39.32
N VAL A 35 11.74 18.16 38.87
CA VAL A 35 10.76 18.85 39.72
C VAL A 35 9.45 18.08 39.60
N GLU A 36 9.03 17.51 40.73
CA GLU A 36 7.77 16.80 40.93
C GLU A 36 6.59 17.78 41.13
N LYS A 37 5.40 17.38 40.62
CA LYS A 37 4.05 17.49 41.22
C LYS A 37 2.99 18.20 40.33
N PRO A 38 1.69 17.84 40.40
CA PRO A 38 1.02 16.56 40.69
C PRO A 38 0.17 16.03 39.52
N ALA A 39 -0.27 14.79 39.67
CA ALA A 39 -1.25 14.10 38.84
C ALA A 39 -2.59 14.82 38.71
N THR A 40 -3.10 14.87 37.47
CA THR A 40 -4.54 14.79 37.20
C THR A 40 -4.81 13.51 36.42
N ASP A 41 -5.80 12.82 36.93
CA ASP A 41 -6.25 11.48 36.64
C ASP A 41 -7.10 11.41 35.35
N GLN A 42 -6.90 10.31 34.63
CA GLN A 42 -7.85 9.65 33.71
C GLN A 42 -8.58 10.50 32.66
N GLY A 43 -7.93 10.68 31.51
CA GLY A 43 -8.57 10.45 30.22
C GLY A 43 -7.98 9.16 29.66
N THR A 44 -8.72 8.05 29.73
CA THR A 44 -8.41 6.87 28.91
C THR A 44 -8.74 7.21 27.47
N ASP A 45 -7.88 8.00 26.83
CA ASP A 45 -7.76 7.94 25.39
C ASP A 45 -7.05 6.62 25.13
N ALA A 46 -7.86 5.59 24.91
CA ALA A 46 -7.39 4.45 24.15
C ALA A 46 -6.74 5.05 22.90
N ALA A 47 -5.41 4.96 22.82
CA ALA A 47 -4.71 5.24 21.60
C ALA A 47 -5.29 4.28 20.57
N ASP A 48 -6.22 4.79 19.77
CA ASP A 48 -6.77 4.10 18.62
C ASP A 48 -5.62 4.01 17.62
N ALA A 49 -4.88 2.91 17.69
CA ALA A 49 -3.81 2.60 16.78
C ALA A 49 -4.45 2.04 15.49
N SER A 50 -5.20 2.86 14.75
CA SER A 50 -5.98 2.35 13.61
C SER A 50 -6.29 3.33 12.45
N ASP A 51 -5.65 4.50 12.31
CA ASP A 51 -6.08 5.47 11.28
C ASP A 51 -4.97 6.13 10.42
N ASP A 52 -3.68 5.79 10.61
CA ASP A 52 -2.57 6.57 10.03
C ASP A 52 -2.33 6.37 8.52
N ASP A 53 -2.93 5.36 7.88
CA ASP A 53 -2.72 5.07 6.44
C ASP A 53 -3.92 5.44 5.55
N SER A 54 -4.93 6.13 6.10
CA SER A 54 -6.13 6.49 5.34
C SER A 54 -5.93 7.77 4.50
N GLN A 55 -6.11 7.64 3.19
CA GLN A 55 -6.02 8.78 2.28
C GLN A 55 -7.38 9.50 2.16
N ALA A 56 -7.38 10.83 2.18
CA ALA A 56 -8.59 11.63 1.97
C ALA A 56 -9.22 11.35 0.58
N PRO A 57 -10.56 11.47 0.45
CA PRO A 57 -11.24 11.42 -0.84
C PRO A 57 -10.66 12.43 -1.85
N VAL A 58 -10.54 12.01 -3.11
CA VAL A 58 -10.03 12.83 -4.22
C VAL A 58 -11.21 13.31 -5.06
N PRO A 59 -11.51 14.63 -5.11
CA PRO A 59 -12.55 15.16 -5.98
C PRO A 59 -12.21 14.92 -7.46
N PHE A 60 -13.15 14.33 -8.21
CA PHE A 60 -12.93 13.98 -9.62
C PHE A 60 -14.25 14.04 -10.39
N GLU A 61 -14.28 14.76 -11.51
CA GLU A 61 -15.39 14.74 -12.49
C GLU A 61 -16.82 14.91 -11.92
N GLY A 62 -16.95 15.72 -10.86
CA GLY A 62 -18.20 16.03 -10.18
C GLY A 62 -18.59 15.07 -9.04
N GLY A 63 -17.78 14.06 -8.78
CA GLY A 63 -17.90 13.13 -7.65
C GLY A 63 -16.57 12.98 -6.91
N GLN A 64 -16.35 11.83 -6.28
CA GLN A 64 -15.16 11.54 -5.49
C GLN A 64 -14.61 10.14 -5.75
N LEU A 65 -13.28 10.05 -5.81
CA LEU A 65 -12.54 8.81 -5.73
C LEU A 65 -12.14 8.56 -4.28
N THR A 66 -12.43 7.38 -3.76
CA THR A 66 -12.19 7.01 -2.36
C THR A 66 -11.40 5.71 -2.30
N ILE A 67 -10.48 5.63 -1.33
CA ILE A 67 -9.79 4.40 -0.97
C ILE A 67 -10.27 4.03 0.43
N THR A 68 -10.82 2.83 0.57
CA THR A 68 -11.33 2.33 1.86
C THR A 68 -10.81 0.94 2.13
N GLN A 69 -10.54 0.59 3.39
CA GLN A 69 -10.15 -0.76 3.79
C GLN A 69 -11.23 -1.32 4.72
N PRO A 70 -12.17 -2.16 4.23
CA PRO A 70 -13.32 -2.62 5.02
C PRO A 70 -12.94 -3.55 6.18
N GLU A 71 -11.84 -4.28 6.05
CA GLU A 71 -11.34 -5.23 7.03
C GLU A 71 -9.95 -4.78 7.50
N GLN A 72 -9.64 -4.94 8.79
CA GLN A 72 -8.29 -4.66 9.31
C GLN A 72 -7.28 -5.53 8.57
N ASP A 73 -6.23 -4.90 8.03
CA ASP A 73 -5.19 -5.54 7.20
C ASP A 73 -5.72 -6.24 5.92
N GLY A 74 -6.98 -5.98 5.54
CA GLY A 74 -7.61 -6.55 4.34
C GLY A 74 -7.30 -5.78 3.05
N GLU A 75 -7.97 -6.15 1.97
CA GLU A 75 -7.84 -5.41 0.71
C GLU A 75 -8.43 -3.99 0.83
N LYS A 76 -7.75 -3.04 0.18
CA LYS A 76 -8.23 -1.69 -0.04
C LYS A 76 -9.04 -1.65 -1.33
N VAL A 77 -10.14 -0.91 -1.30
CA VAL A 77 -11.07 -0.74 -2.42
C VAL A 77 -10.95 0.69 -2.94
N LEU A 78 -10.58 0.83 -4.21
CA LEU A 78 -10.74 2.07 -4.97
C LEU A 78 -12.15 2.15 -5.53
N ALA A 79 -12.88 3.21 -5.21
CA ALA A 79 -14.24 3.44 -5.72
C ALA A 79 -14.46 4.87 -6.20
N TYR A 80 -15.36 5.04 -7.16
CA TYR A 80 -15.92 6.33 -7.56
C TYR A 80 -17.38 6.43 -7.12
N ASP A 81 -17.70 7.38 -6.25
CA ASP A 81 -19.05 7.55 -5.68
C ASP A 81 -19.65 6.22 -5.17
N GLY A 82 -18.81 5.39 -4.53
CA GLY A 82 -19.18 4.06 -4.01
C GLY A 82 -19.20 2.93 -5.03
N LYS A 83 -19.02 3.20 -6.34
CA LYS A 83 -18.82 2.15 -7.35
C LYS A 83 -17.36 1.72 -7.36
N GLN A 84 -17.10 0.49 -6.95
CA GLN A 84 -15.76 -0.12 -7.00
C GLN A 84 -15.19 -0.10 -8.42
N LEU A 85 -13.92 0.31 -8.52
CA LEU A 85 -13.11 0.35 -9.73
C LEU A 85 -11.96 -0.66 -9.69
N ALA A 86 -11.32 -0.82 -8.52
CA ALA A 86 -10.24 -1.76 -8.29
C ALA A 86 -10.17 -2.17 -6.82
N THR A 87 -9.52 -3.29 -6.53
CA THR A 87 -9.26 -3.79 -5.17
C THR A 87 -7.90 -4.47 -5.14
N ASN A 88 -7.08 -4.16 -4.12
CA ASN A 88 -5.86 -4.90 -3.78
C ASN A 88 -5.34 -4.45 -2.39
N TYR A 89 -4.28 -5.06 -1.86
CA TYR A 89 -3.71 -4.74 -0.56
C TYR A 89 -3.06 -3.35 -0.50
N ASP A 90 -2.35 -2.96 -1.55
CA ASP A 90 -1.79 -1.63 -1.71
C ASP A 90 -2.58 -0.86 -2.79
N VAL A 91 -3.18 0.26 -2.38
CA VAL A 91 -3.94 1.16 -3.24
C VAL A 91 -3.60 2.58 -2.82
N PHE A 92 -3.03 3.36 -3.73
CA PHE A 92 -2.59 4.74 -3.47
C PHE A 92 -2.93 5.65 -4.65
N PHE A 93 -3.26 6.90 -4.35
CA PHE A 93 -3.38 7.92 -5.40
C PHE A 93 -2.01 8.44 -5.79
N ASP A 94 -1.71 8.41 -7.09
CA ASP A 94 -0.50 9.01 -7.66
C ASP A 94 -0.79 10.48 -7.99
N LYS A 95 -1.61 10.73 -9.02
CA LYS A 95 -1.87 12.07 -9.53
C LYS A 95 -3.13 12.18 -10.38
N ILE A 96 -3.59 13.41 -10.57
CA ILE A 96 -4.51 13.79 -11.65
C ILE A 96 -3.73 14.53 -12.71
N VAL A 97 -3.96 14.17 -13.98
CA VAL A 97 -3.40 14.82 -15.15
C VAL A 97 -4.48 15.11 -16.19
N GLU A 98 -4.15 15.88 -17.21
CA GLU A 98 -5.02 16.13 -18.36
C GLU A 98 -4.38 15.56 -19.62
N VAL A 99 -5.16 14.82 -20.41
CA VAL A 99 -4.73 14.16 -21.64
C VAL A 99 -5.80 14.35 -22.70
N GLY A 100 -5.48 15.05 -23.79
CA GLY A 100 -6.40 15.38 -24.87
C GLY A 100 -7.59 16.22 -24.40
N GLY A 101 -7.42 17.05 -23.35
CA GLY A 101 -8.50 17.79 -22.71
C GLY A 101 -9.38 16.97 -21.77
N VAL A 102 -9.04 15.70 -21.52
CA VAL A 102 -9.74 14.82 -20.58
C VAL A 102 -8.95 14.70 -19.29
N LYS A 103 -9.61 14.93 -18.16
CA LYS A 103 -9.02 14.70 -16.84
C LYS A 103 -8.89 13.21 -16.57
N VAL A 104 -7.72 12.79 -16.12
CA VAL A 104 -7.37 11.40 -15.84
C VAL A 104 -6.77 11.32 -14.44
N ALA A 105 -7.27 10.42 -13.59
CA ALA A 105 -6.66 10.09 -12.32
C ALA A 105 -5.89 8.77 -12.43
N LEU A 106 -4.69 8.74 -11.86
CA LEU A 106 -3.82 7.57 -11.80
C LEU A 106 -3.70 7.09 -10.37
N PHE A 107 -3.86 5.78 -10.18
CA PHE A 107 -3.70 5.10 -8.91
C PHE A 107 -2.74 3.95 -9.08
N ASP A 108 -1.93 3.73 -8.05
CA ASP A 108 -1.12 2.55 -7.91
C ASP A 108 -1.94 1.49 -7.17
N VAL A 109 -2.08 0.30 -7.75
CA VAL A 109 -2.87 -0.82 -7.22
C VAL A 109 -2.08 -2.11 -7.33
N GLY A 110 -1.78 -2.78 -6.22
CA GLY A 110 -0.99 -4.01 -6.23
C GLY A 110 -1.00 -4.77 -4.92
N ASP A 111 -0.35 -5.95 -4.92
CA ASP A 111 -0.29 -6.86 -3.77
C ASP A 111 0.60 -6.31 -2.63
N GLY A 112 1.42 -5.30 -2.94
CA GLY A 112 2.42 -4.74 -2.04
C GLY A 112 3.69 -5.58 -1.92
N GLY A 113 4.59 -5.14 -1.03
CA GLY A 113 5.88 -5.78 -0.80
C GLY A 113 7.01 -5.27 -1.71
N ASN A 114 8.05 -6.10 -1.89
CA ASN A 114 9.30 -5.67 -2.54
C ASN A 114 9.67 -6.44 -3.83
N GLN A 115 8.80 -7.35 -4.29
CA GLN A 115 9.07 -8.19 -5.45
C GLN A 115 8.60 -7.55 -6.76
N CYS A 116 7.40 -6.95 -6.75
CA CYS A 116 6.80 -6.30 -7.89
C CYS A 116 6.24 -4.94 -7.48
N GLY A 117 6.29 -3.99 -8.41
CA GLY A 117 5.60 -2.72 -8.23
C GLY A 117 4.08 -2.88 -8.36
N PRO A 118 3.31 -1.87 -7.96
CA PRO A 118 1.87 -1.84 -8.24
C PRO A 118 1.61 -1.68 -9.73
N ALA A 119 0.47 -2.17 -10.20
CA ALA A 119 -0.09 -1.81 -11.51
C ALA A 119 -0.64 -0.37 -11.44
N THR A 120 -0.78 0.29 -12.59
CA THR A 120 -1.43 1.60 -12.65
C THR A 120 -2.88 1.45 -13.09
N VAL A 121 -3.83 1.83 -12.24
CA VAL A 121 -5.24 2.01 -12.60
C VAL A 121 -5.47 3.43 -13.09
N ILE A 122 -5.92 3.54 -14.33
CA ILE A 122 -6.25 4.80 -15.00
C ILE A 122 -7.77 5.00 -14.91
N VAL A 123 -8.21 6.14 -14.40
CA VAL A 123 -9.64 6.49 -14.26
C VAL A 123 -9.94 7.78 -15.02
N TRP A 124 -11.00 7.80 -15.84
CA TRP A 124 -11.40 8.98 -16.60
C TRP A 124 -12.91 9.03 -16.85
N LYS A 125 -13.42 10.19 -17.27
CA LYS A 125 -14.80 10.38 -17.71
C LYS A 125 -14.82 10.97 -19.12
N PRO A 126 -15.28 10.23 -20.14
CA PRO A 126 -15.56 10.84 -21.44
C PRO A 126 -16.65 11.91 -21.32
N GLU A 127 -16.62 12.93 -22.18
CA GLU A 127 -17.66 13.95 -22.23
C GLU A 127 -19.06 13.31 -22.40
N GLY A 128 -20.00 13.67 -21.53
CA GLY A 128 -21.36 13.10 -21.51
C GLY A 128 -21.42 11.62 -21.10
N GLY A 129 -20.29 11.00 -20.75
CA GLY A 129 -20.18 9.59 -20.39
C GLY A 129 -20.19 9.31 -18.89
N THR A 130 -20.00 8.04 -18.56
CA THR A 130 -19.79 7.55 -17.19
C THR A 130 -18.31 7.30 -16.93
N ILE A 131 -17.92 7.24 -15.64
CA ILE A 131 -16.56 6.87 -15.25
C ILE A 131 -16.15 5.54 -15.89
N GLN A 132 -14.98 5.57 -16.51
CA GLN A 132 -14.25 4.45 -17.07
C GLN A 132 -12.98 4.22 -16.26
N SER A 133 -12.52 2.98 -16.27
CA SER A 133 -11.21 2.62 -15.73
C SER A 133 -10.54 1.55 -16.58
N THR A 134 -9.21 1.53 -16.57
CA THR A 134 -8.41 0.45 -17.13
C THR A 134 -7.15 0.25 -16.29
N THR A 135 -6.60 -0.97 -16.32
CA THR A 135 -5.38 -1.32 -15.61
C THR A 135 -4.25 -1.44 -16.63
N VAL A 136 -3.11 -0.84 -16.31
CA VAL A 136 -1.85 -1.03 -17.02
C VAL A 136 -0.93 -1.82 -16.12
N GLU A 137 -0.40 -2.93 -16.63
CA GLU A 137 0.57 -3.79 -15.98
C GLU A 137 1.50 -4.42 -17.02
N GLN A 138 2.65 -4.92 -16.57
CA GLN A 138 3.65 -5.59 -17.38
C GLN A 138 4.11 -6.87 -16.66
N ASP A 139 4.02 -8.00 -17.38
CA ASP A 139 4.54 -9.32 -16.96
C ASP A 139 4.06 -9.75 -15.55
N ASP A 140 2.82 -9.43 -15.20
CA ASP A 140 2.22 -9.67 -13.88
C ASP A 140 3.04 -9.06 -12.72
N CYS A 141 3.84 -8.02 -13.01
CA CYS A 141 4.78 -7.41 -12.06
C CYS A 141 4.72 -5.87 -12.08
N GLY A 142 3.50 -5.34 -12.04
CA GLY A 142 3.22 -3.91 -11.92
C GLY A 142 3.41 -3.12 -13.21
N ALA A 143 3.32 -1.80 -13.12
CA ALA A 143 3.56 -0.88 -14.22
C ALA A 143 4.88 -0.12 -14.04
N PRO A 144 5.65 0.11 -15.11
CA PRO A 144 6.71 1.12 -15.07
C PRO A 144 6.17 2.51 -14.75
N PRO A 145 7.01 3.44 -14.27
CA PRO A 145 6.59 4.83 -14.05
C PRO A 145 5.98 5.46 -15.32
N SER A 146 4.89 6.20 -15.14
CA SER A 146 4.20 6.88 -16.24
C SER A 146 4.86 8.21 -16.61
N ALA A 147 4.97 8.48 -17.91
CA ALA A 147 5.29 9.80 -18.46
C ALA A 147 4.05 10.38 -19.16
N VAL A 148 3.72 11.63 -18.87
CA VAL A 148 2.48 12.27 -19.37
C VAL A 148 2.82 13.36 -20.38
N SER A 149 2.08 13.35 -21.49
CA SER A 149 2.09 14.38 -22.53
C SER A 149 0.67 14.91 -22.74
N ASP A 150 0.55 15.99 -23.52
CA ASP A 150 -0.75 16.62 -23.82
C ASP A 150 -1.79 15.66 -24.39
N ASN A 151 -1.40 14.55 -25.04
CA ASN A 151 -2.34 13.65 -25.74
C ASN A 151 -2.14 12.16 -25.43
N ALA A 152 -1.16 11.80 -24.60
CA ALA A 152 -0.87 10.41 -24.27
C ALA A 152 -0.20 10.24 -22.91
N ILE A 153 -0.42 9.07 -22.32
CA ILE A 153 0.33 8.54 -21.18
C ILE A 153 1.22 7.41 -21.70
N TYR A 154 2.52 7.49 -21.43
CA TYR A 154 3.50 6.51 -21.86
C TYR A 154 3.99 5.70 -20.66
N PHE A 155 4.08 4.38 -20.87
CA PHE A 155 4.72 3.44 -19.96
C PHE A 155 5.90 2.83 -20.72
N VAL A 156 7.13 3.07 -20.24
CA VAL A 156 8.34 2.54 -20.88
C VAL A 156 8.67 1.20 -20.23
N PRO A 157 8.68 0.08 -20.97
CA PRO A 157 9.02 -1.24 -20.43
C PRO A 157 10.32 -1.26 -19.61
N TYR A 158 10.37 -2.16 -18.62
CA TYR A 158 11.57 -2.45 -17.83
C TYR A 158 12.72 -3.05 -18.67
#